data_AF-A0A7J9ND82-F1
#
_entry.id   AF-A0A7J9ND82-F1
#
_cell.length_a   1.000
_cell.length_b   1.000
_cell.length_c   1.000
_cell.angle_alpha   90.00
_cell.angle_beta   90.00
_cell.angle_gamma   90.00
#
_symmetry.space_group_name_H-M   'P 1'
#
loop_
_entity.id
_entity.type
_entity.pdbx_description
1 polymer ?
#
loop_
_entity_poly.entity_id
_entity_poly.type
_entity_poly.pdbx_seq_one_letter_code
_entity_poly.pdbx_strand_id
1 'polypeptide(L)'
;MKKSPKIWTRAFLGTTCKSDIIDNNLCEAFNSIIVEARFKSIIKMLEGIRTKMMTRIVQKKKLCNGWKQNYGPLVKAKFDANKKDC
;
A
#
# COMPACT_ATOMS: atom_id res chain seq x y z
N MET A 1 18.31 -10.55 -24.34
CA MET A 1 17.15 -11.30 -23.76
C MET A 1 15.89 -10.86 -24.48
N LYS A 2 15.25 -11.73 -25.28
CA LYS A 2 14.00 -11.41 -25.99
C LYS A 2 12.83 -11.45 -25.00
N LYS A 3 12.14 -10.33 -24.76
CA LYS A 3 10.96 -10.30 -23.90
C LYS A 3 9.74 -10.79 -24.68
N SER A 4 8.91 -11.63 -24.06
CA SER A 4 7.67 -12.14 -24.66
C SER A 4 6.68 -10.98 -24.92
N PRO A 5 6.25 -10.72 -26.16
CA PRO A 5 5.32 -9.63 -26.48
C PRO A 5 4.00 -9.74 -25.71
N LYS A 6 3.52 -10.98 -25.45
CA LYS A 6 2.27 -11.22 -24.72
C LYS A 6 2.28 -10.71 -23.29
N ILE A 7 3.45 -10.57 -22.67
CA ILE A 7 3.57 -10.15 -21.26
C ILE A 7 3.65 -8.61 -21.15
N TRP A 8 4.17 -7.94 -22.18
CA TRP A 8 4.55 -6.52 -22.10
C TRP A 8 3.77 -5.62 -23.06
N THR A 9 2.94 -6.18 -23.94
CA THR A 9 2.12 -5.39 -24.87
C THR A 9 0.71 -5.20 -24.30
N ARG A 10 0.25 -3.94 -24.28
CA ARG A 10 -1.06 -3.53 -23.75
C ARG A 10 -2.24 -4.29 -24.36
N ALA A 11 -2.16 -4.68 -25.63
CA ALA A 11 -3.18 -5.46 -26.32
C ALA A 11 -3.48 -6.83 -25.67
N PHE A 12 -2.57 -7.36 -24.85
CA PHE A 12 -2.74 -8.64 -24.15
C PHE A 12 -3.00 -8.46 -22.64
N LEU A 13 -3.13 -7.23 -22.14
CA LEU A 13 -3.56 -6.98 -20.76
C LEU A 13 -5.07 -7.18 -20.68
N GLY A 14 -5.51 -8.05 -19.76
CA GLY A 14 -6.93 -8.24 -19.48
C GLY A 14 -7.56 -6.97 -18.88
N THR A 15 -8.87 -6.81 -19.07
CA THR A 15 -9.65 -5.67 -18.55
C THR A 15 -9.95 -5.80 -17.06
N THR A 16 -9.84 -7.00 -16.49
CA THR A 16 -10.04 -7.24 -15.06
C THR A 16 -8.87 -6.69 -14.25
N CYS A 17 -9.16 -5.76 -13.34
CA CYS A 17 -8.14 -5.29 -12.41
C CYS A 17 -7.72 -6.40 -11.46
N LYS A 18 -6.41 -6.62 -11.34
CA LYS A 18 -5.80 -7.61 -10.45
C LYS A 18 -5.38 -7.03 -9.09
N SER A 19 -5.60 -5.74 -8.90
CA SER A 19 -5.23 -4.99 -7.70
C SER A 19 -6.43 -4.22 -7.20
N ASP A 20 -6.76 -4.36 -5.92
CA ASP A 20 -7.77 -3.51 -5.28
C ASP A 20 -7.26 -2.07 -5.07
N ILE A 21 -5.96 -1.83 -5.24
CA ILE A 21 -5.37 -0.50 -5.21
C ILE A 21 -5.64 0.13 -6.56
N ILE A 22 -6.83 0.71 -6.71
CA ILE A 22 -7.22 1.53 -7.85
C ILE A 22 -7.40 2.95 -7.30
N ASP A 23 -6.51 3.84 -7.73
CA ASP A 23 -6.56 5.30 -7.59
C ASP A 23 -6.33 5.95 -6.20
N ASN A 24 -5.90 7.22 -6.28
CA ASN A 24 -5.67 8.36 -5.34
C ASN A 24 -5.49 8.14 -3.82
N ASN A 25 -5.93 7.03 -3.25
CA ASN A 25 -5.88 6.69 -1.83
C ASN A 25 -4.47 6.83 -1.21
N LEU A 26 -3.40 6.56 -1.97
CA LEU A 26 -2.03 6.76 -1.45
C LEU A 26 -1.68 8.25 -1.30
N CYS A 27 -2.05 9.07 -2.29
CA CYS A 27 -1.83 10.52 -2.24
C CYS A 27 -2.74 11.16 -1.18
N GLU A 28 -4.01 10.75 -1.09
CA GLU A 28 -4.94 11.19 -0.04
C GLU A 28 -4.45 10.80 1.36
N ALA A 29 -4.00 9.55 1.54
CA ALA A 29 -3.44 9.09 2.80
C ALA A 29 -2.13 9.81 3.16
N PHE A 30 -1.30 10.18 2.19
CA PHE A 30 -0.11 10.97 2.46
C PHE A 30 -0.46 12.43 2.79
N ASN A 31 -1.33 13.05 2.01
CA ASN A 31 -1.75 14.43 2.20
C ASN A 31 -2.43 14.64 3.56
N SER A 32 -3.29 13.72 3.99
CA SER A 32 -3.92 13.76 5.32
C SER A 32 -2.91 13.69 6.46
N ILE A 33 -1.78 13.01 6.28
CA ILE A 33 -0.74 12.88 7.31
C ILE A 33 0.10 14.15 7.46
N ILE A 34 0.31 14.89 6.37
CA ILE A 34 1.22 16.05 6.36
C ILE A 34 0.52 17.38 6.65
N VAL A 35 -0.81 17.41 6.76
CA VAL A 35 -1.59 18.64 6.97
C VAL A 35 -1.00 19.51 8.07
N GLU A 36 -0.80 18.97 9.27
CA GLU A 36 -0.24 19.71 10.41
C GLU A 36 1.23 20.13 10.20
N ALA A 37 2.01 19.31 9.49
CA ALA A 37 3.42 19.61 9.24
C ALA A 37 3.58 20.79 8.26
N ARG A 38 2.66 20.95 7.31
CA ARG A 38 2.68 22.01 6.28
C ARG A 38 2.54 23.43 6.84
N PHE A 39 2.00 23.59 8.05
CA PHE A 39 1.90 24.90 8.71
C PHE A 39 3.20 25.35 9.40
N LYS A 40 4.26 24.53 9.35
CA LYS A 40 5.54 24.80 10.01
C LYS A 40 6.57 25.35 9.02
N SER A 41 7.65 25.95 9.53
CA SER A 41 8.80 26.31 8.69
C SER A 41 9.37 25.09 7.99
N ILE A 42 10.02 25.27 6.83
CA ILE A 42 10.46 24.17 5.96
C ILE A 42 11.26 23.09 6.72
N ILE A 43 12.16 23.48 7.61
CA ILE A 43 12.96 22.56 8.42
C ILE A 43 12.05 21.75 9.36
N LYS A 44 11.18 22.43 10.12
CA LYS A 44 10.25 21.78 11.05
C LYS A 44 9.21 20.91 10.36
N MET A 45 8.77 21.29 9.15
CA MET A 45 7.88 20.48 8.32
C MET A 45 8.55 19.16 7.95
N LEU A 46 9.78 19.21 7.42
CA LEU A 46 10.53 18.02 7.00
C LEU A 46 10.84 17.09 8.18
N GLU A 47 11.23 17.64 9.34
CA GLU A 47 11.43 16.87 10.57
C GLU A 47 10.15 16.18 11.04
N GLY A 48 9.02 16.89 10.96
CA GLY A 48 7.70 16.35 11.29
C GLY A 48 7.32 15.17 10.39
N ILE A 49 7.49 15.32 9.08
CA ILE A 49 7.24 14.25 8.09
C ILE A 49 8.14 13.05 8.37
N ARG A 50 9.46 13.27 8.56
CA ARG A 50 10.43 12.19 8.84
C ARG A 50 10.05 11.40 10.08
N THR A 51 9.78 12.09 11.18
CA THR A 51 9.46 11.45 12.47
C THR A 51 8.18 10.64 12.37
N LYS A 52 7.13 11.21 11.75
CA LYS A 52 5.85 10.52 11.55
C LYS A 52 5.99 9.26 10.70
N MET A 53 6.78 9.32 9.62
CA MET A 53 7.06 8.17 8.75
C MET A 53 7.82 7.06 9.50
N MET A 54 8.86 7.41 10.26
CA MET A 54 9.61 6.45 11.08
C MET A 54 8.71 5.75 12.11
N THR A 55 7.88 6.51 12.85
CA THR A 55 6.92 5.94 13.80
C THR A 55 5.94 4.99 13.12
N ARG A 56 5.40 5.38 11.96
CA ARG A 56 4.45 4.55 11.19
C ARG A 56 5.09 3.24 10.73
N ILE A 57 6.33 3.28 10.24
CA ILE A 57 7.08 2.08 9.81
C ILE A 57 7.26 1.12 10.99
N VAL A 58 7.67 1.62 12.16
CA VAL A 58 7.85 0.80 13.36
C VAL A 58 6.53 0.16 13.79
N GLN A 59 5.43 0.93 13.82
CA GLN A 59 4.10 0.42 14.14
C GLN A 59 3.65 -0.67 13.16
N LYS A 60 3.84 -0.45 11.85
CA LYS A 60 3.51 -1.45 10.83
C LYS A 60 4.36 -2.70 10.97
N LYS A 61 5.66 -2.58 11.24
CA LYS A 61 6.53 -3.73 11.51
C LYS A 61 6.06 -4.53 12.73
N LYS A 62 5.72 -3.87 13.83
CA LYS A 62 5.15 -4.54 15.03
C LYS A 62 3.86 -5.29 14.69
N LEU A 63 2.98 -4.68 13.91
CA LEU A 63 1.75 -5.32 13.45
C LEU A 63 2.03 -6.55 12.58
N CYS A 64 2.97 -6.46 11.63
CA CYS A 64 3.36 -7.58 10.78
C CYS A 64 4.03 -8.72 11.57
N ASN A 65 4.82 -8.40 12.59
CA ASN A 65 5.41 -9.42 13.47
C ASN A 65 4.36 -10.23 14.24
N GLY A 66 3.15 -9.68 14.43
CA GLY A 66 2.03 -10.39 15.04
C GLY A 66 1.20 -11.23 14.05
N TRP A 67 1.56 -11.28 12.78
CA TRP A 67 0.83 -12.09 11.80
C TRP A 67 1.11 -13.57 12.00
N LYS A 68 0.05 -14.40 11.96
CA LYS A 68 0.18 -15.86 12.09
C LYS A 68 0.54 -16.53 10.75
N GLN A 69 0.47 -15.80 9.64
CA GLN A 69 0.65 -16.28 8.28
C GLN A 69 1.62 -15.36 7.55
N ASN A 70 2.11 -15.83 6.39
CA ASN A 70 3.02 -15.06 5.53
C ASN A 70 2.34 -13.86 4.83
N TYR A 71 1.07 -13.60 5.10
CA TYR A 71 0.28 -12.53 4.51
C TYR A 71 -0.67 -11.93 5.56
N GLY A 72 -1.12 -10.71 5.29
CA GLY A 72 -1.91 -9.93 6.24
C GLY A 72 -3.33 -10.46 6.44
N PRO A 73 -3.99 -10.07 7.55
CA PRO A 73 -5.34 -10.54 7.88
C PRO A 73 -6.39 -10.17 6.83
N LEU A 74 -6.23 -9.05 6.14
CA LEU A 74 -7.15 -8.65 5.05
C LEU A 74 -7.06 -9.61 3.85
N VAL A 75 -5.85 -10.05 3.49
CA VAL A 75 -5.64 -11.04 2.43
C VAL A 75 -6.22 -12.38 2.87
N LYS A 76 -6.01 -12.77 4.13
CA LYS A 76 -6.60 -13.99 4.71
C LYS A 76 -8.12 -13.97 4.64
N ALA A 77 -8.76 -12.86 5.04
CA ALA A 77 -10.21 -12.71 5.01
C ALA A 77 -10.77 -12.81 3.58
N LYS A 78 -10.13 -12.17 2.59
CA LYS A 78 -10.52 -12.30 1.17
C LYS A 78 -10.37 -13.72 0.65
N PHE A 79 -9.27 -14.39 1.01
CA PHE A 79 -9.05 -15.78 0.62
C PHE A 79 -10.12 -16.71 1.23
N ASP A 80 -10.46 -16.52 2.49
CA ASP A 80 -11.46 -17.35 3.18
C ASP A 80 -12.88 -17.13 2.64
N ALA A 81 -13.21 -15.89 2.24
CA ALA A 81 -14.48 -15.59 1.56
C ALA A 81 -14.58 -16.33 0.22
N ASN A 82 -13.55 -16.25 -0.61
CA ASN A 82 -13.53 -16.90 -1.93
C ASN A 82 -13.48 -18.43 -1.85
N LYS A 83 -13.03 -19.00 -0.73
CA LYS A 83 -12.97 -20.45 -0.52
C LYS A 83 -14.35 -21.07 -0.24
N LYS A 84 -15.34 -20.28 0.19
CA LYS A 84 -16.72 -20.76 0.44
C LYS A 84 -17.54 -20.98 -0.83
N ASP A 85 -17.09 -20.46 -1.97
CA ASP A 85 -17.79 -20.55 -3.25
C ASP A 85 -17.33 -21.74 -4.12
N CYS A 86 -16.72 -22.78 -3.52
CA CYS A 86 -16.36 -24.05 -4.15
C CYS A 86 -16.95 -25.24 -3.38
#